data_AF-A0A526YIH0-F1
#
_entry.id   AF-A0A526YIH0-F1
#
_cell.length_a   1.000
_cell.length_b   1.000
_cell.length_c   1.000
_cell.angle_alpha   90.00
_cell.angle_beta   90.00
_cell.angle_gamma   90.00
#
_symmetry.space_group_name_H-M   'P 1'
#
loop_
_entity.id
_entity.type
_entity.pdbx_description
1 polymer ?
#
loop_
_entity_poly.entity_id
_entity_poly.type
_entity_poly.pdbx_seq_one_letter_code
_entity_poly.pdbx_strand_id
1 'polypeptide(L)' 'NFFKHESCGKCTPCREGTEKLVTLLKEKGVPDETAMRDLETVMRDSSICGLGQAAPNPVNHLLTHFRDDL' A
#
# COMPACT_ATOMS: atom_id res chain seq x y z
N ASN A 1 -3.29 8.33 2.02
CA ASN A 1 -2.75 9.53 1.33
C ASN A 1 -1.42 10.03 1.88
N PHE A 2 -1.14 9.96 3.19
CA PHE A 2 0.12 10.44 3.78
C PHE A 2 1.40 9.93 3.08
N PHE A 3 1.59 8.61 3.00
CA PHE A 3 2.79 8.03 2.37
C PHE A 3 2.97 8.39 0.89
N LYS A 4 1.88 8.61 0.15
CA LYS A 4 1.94 9.10 -1.23
C LYS A 4 2.55 10.51 -1.28
N HIS A 5 2.16 11.38 -0.35
CA HIS A 5 2.65 12.76 -0.27
C HIS A 5 4.10 12.84 0.21
N GLU A 6 4.47 12.02 1.20
CA GLU A 6 5.81 12.00 1.80
C GLU A 6 6.83 11.18 0.99
N SER A 7 6.41 10.56 -0.11
CA SER A 7 7.33 9.83 -0.98
C SER A 7 8.39 10.78 -1.57
N CYS A 8 9.66 10.53 -1.27
CA CYS A 8 10.78 11.26 -1.90
C CYS A 8 10.98 10.93 -3.39
N GLY A 9 10.23 9.96 -3.93
CA GLY A 9 10.25 9.59 -5.35
C GLY A 9 11.42 8.74 -5.84
N LYS A 10 12.38 8.37 -4.97
CA LYS A 10 13.62 7.67 -5.39
C LYS A 10 13.44 6.21 -5.83
N CYS A 11 12.48 5.48 -5.28
CA CYS A 11 12.22 4.09 -5.66
C CYS A 11 10.79 3.91 -6.18
N THR A 12 10.66 3.17 -7.29
CA THR A 12 9.38 2.82 -7.92
C THR A 12 8.39 2.16 -6.96
N PRO A 13 8.75 1.14 -6.15
CA PRO A 13 7.79 0.52 -5.22
C PRO A 13 7.15 1.52 -4.26
N CYS A 14 7.90 2.50 -3.74
CA CYS A 14 7.33 3.53 -2.88
C CYS A 14 6.49 4.56 -3.69
N ARG A 15 7.05 5.12 -4.78
CA ARG A 15 6.40 6.20 -5.54
C ARG A 15 5.12 5.76 -6.22
N GLU A 16 5.18 4.67 -6.98
CA GLU A 16 4.02 4.15 -7.72
C GLU A 16 3.14 3.27 -6.82
N GLY A 17 3.73 2.51 -5.90
CA GLY A 17 2.96 1.61 -5.03
C GLY A 17 2.05 2.35 -4.05
N THR A 18 2.49 3.48 -3.48
CA THR A 18 1.61 4.30 -2.62
C THR A 18 0.43 4.90 -3.39
N GLU A 19 0.63 5.26 -4.66
CA GLU A 19 -0.45 5.71 -5.53
C GLU A 19 -1.41 4.58 -5.88
N LYS A 20 -0.87 3.41 -6.25
CA LYS A 20 -1.68 2.24 -6.59
C LYS A 20 -2.49 1.73 -5.39
N LEU A 21 -1.93 1.70 -4.18
CA LEU A 21 -2.67 1.38 -2.96
C LEU A 21 -3.83 2.35 -2.72
N VAL A 22 -3.63 3.65 -2.92
CA VAL A 22 -4.70 4.66 -2.79
C VAL A 22 -5.80 4.42 -3.83
N THR A 23 -5.44 4.05 -5.06
CA THR A 23 -6.43 3.72 -6.09
C THR A 23 -7.23 2.48 -5.71
N LEU A 24 -6.57 1.39 -5.32
CA LEU A 24 -7.23 0.13 -4.92
C LEU A 24 -8.18 0.35 -3.74
N LEU A 25 -7.80 1.15 -2.74
CA LEU A 25 -8.66 1.47 -1.59
C LEU A 25 -9.88 2.32 -1.95
N LYS A 26 -9.87 3.03 -3.09
CA LYS A 26 -10.95 3.90 -3.53
C LYS A 26 -11.88 3.23 -4.54
N GLU A 27 -11.51 2.05 -5.04
CA GLU A 27 -12.38 1.27 -5.91
C GLU A 27 -13.66 0.90 -5.14
N LYS A 28 -14.80 0.97 -5.83
CA LYS A 28 -16.09 0.61 -5.25
C LYS A 28 -16.33 -0.88 -5.44
N GLY A 29 -16.83 -1.54 -4.41
CA GLY A 29 -17.17 -2.96 -4.45
C GLY A 29 -16.22 -3.79 -3.59
N VAL A 30 -16.09 -5.07 -3.92
CA VAL A 30 -15.23 -5.99 -3.16
C VAL A 30 -13.77 -5.59 -3.36
N PRO A 31 -13.01 -5.36 -2.27
CA PRO A 31 -11.59 -5.05 -2.36
C PRO A 31 -10.80 -6.16 -3.08
N ASP A 32 -9.90 -5.77 -3.99
CA ASP A 32 -8.93 -6.71 -4.58
C ASP A 32 -7.80 -7.00 -3.57
N GLU A 33 -8.10 -7.86 -2.60
CA GLU A 33 -7.17 -8.21 -1.52
C GLU A 33 -5.87 -8.82 -2.05
N THR A 34 -5.95 -9.61 -3.13
CA THR A 34 -4.78 -10.24 -3.76
C THR A 34 -3.82 -9.17 -4.28
N ALA A 35 -4.33 -8.22 -5.07
CA ALA A 35 -3.49 -7.14 -5.58
C ALA A 35 -2.90 -6.27 -4.46
N MET A 36 -3.66 -6.03 -3.38
CA MET A 36 -3.16 -5.28 -2.23
C MET A 36 -2.04 -6.02 -1.47
N ARG A 37 -2.16 -7.33 -1.28
CA ARG A 37 -1.16 -8.20 -0.62
C ARG A 37 0.12 -8.33 -1.44
N ASP A 38 -0.02 -8.51 -2.75
CA ASP A 38 1.14 -8.55 -3.66
C ASP A 38 1.90 -7.23 -3.63
N LEU A 39 1.17 -6.11 -3.67
CA LEU A 39 1.77 -4.78 -3.60
C LEU A 39 2.44 -4.52 -2.25
N GLU A 40 1.85 -4.98 -1.14
CA GLU A 40 2.48 -4.92 0.18
C GLU A 40 3.84 -5.61 0.21
N THR A 41 3.91 -6.83 -0.33
CA THR A 41 5.17 -7.60 -0.39
C THR A 41 6.22 -6.87 -1.22
N VAL A 42 5.86 -6.40 -2.42
CA VAL A 42 6.77 -5.64 -3.29
C VAL A 42 7.26 -4.36 -2.61
N MET A 43 6.37 -3.62 -1.95
CA MET A 43 6.73 -2.38 -1.25
C MET A 43 7.64 -2.65 -0.05
N ARG A 44 7.36 -3.70 0.72
CA ARG A 44 8.15 -4.10 1.90
C ARG A 44 9.57 -4.53 1.51
N ASP A 45 9.71 -5.34 0.48
CA ASP A 45 10.99 -5.97 0.16
C ASP A 45 11.86 -5.14 -0.78
N SER A 46 11.24 -4.30 -1.63
CA SER A 46 11.96 -3.58 -2.70
C SER A 46 12.09 -2.06 -2.46
N SER A 47 11.48 -1.51 -1.40
CA SER A 47 11.67 -0.10 -1.06
C SER A 47 13.02 0.14 -0.40
N ILE A 48 13.69 1.21 -0.82
CA ILE A 48 15.05 1.57 -0.37
C ILE A 48 15.09 2.03 1.10
N CYS A 49 14.01 2.61 1.62
CA CYS A 49 13.96 3.17 2.97
C CYS A 49 12.71 2.75 3.73
N GLY A 50 12.76 2.92 5.06
CA GLY A 50 11.68 2.51 5.97
C GLY A 50 10.32 3.13 5.67
N LEU A 51 10.27 4.33 5.06
CA LEU A 51 9.00 4.94 4.67
C LEU A 51 8.27 4.10 3.62
N GLY A 52 8.98 3.68 2.55
CA GLY A 52 8.37 2.85 1.50
C GLY A 52 8.03 1.44 2.01
N GLN A 53 8.87 0.89 2.88
CA GLN A 53 8.64 -0.44 3.48
C GLN A 53 7.44 -0.46 4.43
N ALA A 54 7.21 0.64 5.16
CA ALA A 54 6.10 0.76 6.12
C ALA A 54 4.81 1.30 5.51
N ALA A 55 4.88 1.94 4.33
CA ALA A 55 3.73 2.50 3.64
C ALA A 55 2.53 1.53 3.42
N PRO A 56 2.72 0.23 3.12
CA PRO A 56 1.60 -0.69 2.97
C PRO A 56 1.02 -1.20 4.31
N ASN A 57 1.68 -0.95 5.45
CA ASN A 57 1.25 -1.49 6.75
C ASN A 57 -0.21 -1.16 7.10
N PRO A 58 -0.72 0.08 6.94
CA PRO A 58 -2.10 0.38 7.28
C PRO A 58 -3.11 -0.46 6.50
N VAL A 59 -2.82 -0.75 5.23
CA VAL A 59 -3.68 -1.60 4.39
C VAL A 59 -3.60 -3.05 4.83
N ASN A 60 -2.38 -3.55 5.12
CA ASN A 60 -2.21 -4.90 5.65
C ASN A 60 -2.99 -5.07 6.98
N HIS A 61 -2.89 -4.11 7.91
CA HIS A 61 -3.65 -4.17 9.16
C HIS A 61 -5.16 -4.14 8.94
N LEU A 62 -5.65 -3.30 8.01
CA LEU A 62 -7.05 -3.24 7.62
C LEU A 62 -7.53 -4.62 7.11
N LEU A 63 -6.82 -5.22 6.16
CA LEU A 63 -7.15 -6.54 5.61
C LEU A 63 -7.04 -7.69 6.62
N THR A 64 -6.16 -7.57 7.62
CA THR A 64 -5.88 -8.66 8.58
C THR A 64 -6.77 -8.61 9.82
N HIS A 65 -7.06 -7.41 10.32
CA HIS A 65 -7.74 -7.24 11.61
C HIS A 65 -9.12 -6.60 11.51
N PHE A 66 -9.39 -5.86 10.43
CA PHE A 66 -10.59 -5.06 10.25
C PHE A 66 -11.27 -5.38 8.91
N ARG A 67 -11.16 -6.64 8.47
CA ARG A 67 -11.67 -7.09 7.17
C ARG A 67 -13.18 -6.89 7.05
N ASP A 68 -13.90 -6.98 8.15
CA ASP A 68 -15.36 -6.81 8.19
C ASP A 68 -15.81 -5.34 8.08
N ASP A 69 -14.88 -4.38 8.19
CA ASP A 69 -15.15 -2.93 8.07
C ASP A 69 -14.97 -2.40 6.64
N LEU A 70 -14.61 -3.27 5.69
CA LEU A 70 -14.32 -2.95 4.29
C LEU A 70 -15.53 -3.04 3.35
#